data_AF-A0A7J3M045-F1
#
_entry.id   AF-A0A7J3M045-F1
#
_cell.length_a   1.000
_cell.length_b   1.000
_cell.length_c   1.000
_cell.angle_alpha   90.00
_cell.angle_beta   90.00
_cell.angle_gamma   90.00
#
_symmetry.space_group_name_H-M   'P 1'
#
loop_
_entity.id
_entity.type
_entity.pdbx_description
1 polymer ?
#
loop_
_entity_poly.entity_id
_entity_poly.type
_entity_poly.pdbx_seq_one_letter_code
_entity_poly.pdbx_strand_id
1 'polypeptide(L)'
;MGSRFTIKLPKKKQVAGVFEIIKRSAKSEWLDEETTKNLSKKLMEDFKPPNGWFEVEKYPVSSRFVFSSIHILYNENLNEFSYFVNEPPLSEEDLRLVKEIVKKLEFYPISPQEIGDKFGALRKKVNRILDDFRIKKEGADYYKILYHIIKRTILYDRITPLMFDPNIEDISCNGAGIPIYVFHRKYTNLRTNVTFESEEELDSFVINLAQKCGKHLSIAEPMVDAT
;
A
#
# COMPACT_ATOMS: atom_id res chain seq x y z
N MET A 1 55.76 14.07 14.45
CA MET A 1 55.29 14.10 13.04
C MET A 1 54.10 13.15 12.94
N GLY A 2 52.88 13.66 13.10
CA GLY A 2 51.66 12.83 13.09
C GLY A 2 50.63 13.50 12.19
N SER A 3 50.50 13.00 10.95
CA SER A 3 49.56 13.50 9.95
C SER A 3 48.15 13.00 10.27
N ARG A 4 47.26 13.91 10.68
CA ARG A 4 45.82 13.66 10.76
C ARG A 4 45.25 13.56 9.34
N PHE A 5 44.99 12.35 8.88
CA PHE A 5 44.17 12.09 7.69
C PHE A 5 42.73 12.55 7.97
N THR A 6 42.30 13.61 7.28
CA THR A 6 40.91 14.08 7.32
C THR A 6 40.20 13.57 6.07
N ILE A 7 39.36 12.54 6.22
CA ILE A 7 38.51 12.05 5.13
C ILE A 7 37.36 13.05 4.94
N LYS A 8 37.40 13.81 3.84
CA LYS A 8 36.26 14.63 3.40
C LYS A 8 35.21 13.71 2.75
N LEU A 9 34.11 13.47 3.46
CA LEU A 9 32.92 12.84 2.89
C LEU A 9 32.31 13.74 1.79
N PRO A 10 31.85 13.18 0.66
CA PRO A 10 31.27 13.97 -0.41
C PRO A 10 29.96 14.61 0.06
N LYS A 11 29.79 15.92 -0.18
CA LYS A 11 28.54 16.64 0.07
C LYS A 11 27.43 15.99 -0.76
N LYS A 12 26.41 15.43 -0.10
CA LYS A 12 25.16 14.97 -0.74
C LYS A 12 24.61 16.12 -1.58
N LYS A 13 24.59 15.96 -2.91
CA LYS A 13 23.83 16.86 -3.80
C LYS A 13 22.36 16.77 -3.40
N GLN A 14 21.84 17.83 -2.82
CA GLN A 14 20.43 17.97 -2.47
C GLN A 14 19.58 17.88 -3.74
N VAL A 15 18.53 17.06 -3.64
CA VAL A 15 17.52 16.78 -4.66
C VAL A 15 16.61 18.01 -4.80
N ALA A 16 17.10 19.06 -5.45
CA ALA A 16 16.36 20.32 -5.61
C ALA A 16 15.13 20.17 -6.53
N GLY A 17 15.18 19.27 -7.52
CA GLY A 17 14.12 19.15 -8.54
C GLY A 17 12.80 18.53 -8.04
N VAL A 18 12.83 17.64 -7.05
CA VAL A 18 11.63 16.95 -6.54
C VAL A 18 10.77 17.89 -5.68
N PHE A 19 11.39 18.77 -4.89
CA PHE A 19 10.67 19.73 -4.07
C PHE A 19 9.93 20.80 -4.89
N GLU A 20 10.43 21.12 -6.08
CA GLU A 20 9.82 22.12 -6.97
C GLU A 20 8.55 21.59 -7.66
N ILE A 21 8.55 20.31 -8.03
CA ILE A 21 7.37 19.61 -8.57
C ILE A 21 6.29 19.47 -7.48
N ILE A 22 6.69 19.14 -6.24
CA ILE A 22 5.78 19.00 -5.10
C ILE A 22 5.18 20.35 -4.67
N LYS A 23 5.96 21.45 -4.70
CA LYS A 23 5.44 22.79 -4.38
C LYS A 23 4.40 23.30 -5.37
N ARG A 24 4.47 22.91 -6.65
CA ARG A 24 3.44 23.26 -7.64
C ARG A 24 2.12 22.54 -7.43
N SER A 25 2.15 21.31 -6.90
CA SER A 25 0.96 20.52 -6.53
C SER A 25 0.26 21.04 -5.27
N ALA A 26 0.94 21.79 -4.40
CA ALA A 26 0.38 22.27 -3.13
C ALA A 26 -0.77 23.29 -3.25
N LYS A 27 -1.16 23.70 -4.46
CA LYS A 27 -2.27 24.63 -4.73
C LYS A 27 -3.41 24.06 -5.57
N SER A 28 -3.33 22.81 -6.03
CA SER A 28 -4.40 22.18 -6.81
C SER A 28 -4.73 20.80 -6.28
N GLU A 29 -6.03 20.56 -6.18
CA GLU A 29 -6.67 19.26 -6.14
C GLU A 29 -5.85 18.09 -6.70
N TRP A 30 -5.71 17.06 -5.86
CA TRP A 30 -5.66 15.62 -6.17
C TRP A 30 -4.33 14.88 -6.34
N LEU A 31 -4.31 13.67 -5.75
CA LEU A 31 -3.66 12.46 -6.30
C LEU A 31 -4.40 12.12 -7.59
N ASP A 32 -4.11 12.86 -8.67
CA ASP A 32 -4.59 12.47 -9.99
C ASP A 32 -3.91 11.17 -10.45
N GLU A 33 -4.45 10.56 -11.49
CA GLU A 33 -3.90 9.32 -12.02
C GLU A 33 -2.42 9.46 -12.42
N GLU A 34 -2.04 10.64 -12.92
CA GLU A 34 -0.67 10.95 -13.31
C GLU A 34 0.29 10.90 -12.12
N THR A 35 -0.11 11.47 -10.98
CA THR A 35 0.65 11.41 -9.73
C THR A 35 0.82 9.97 -9.25
N THR A 36 -0.25 9.16 -9.26
CA THR A 36 -0.17 7.74 -8.88
C THR A 36 0.71 6.91 -9.82
N LYS A 37 0.65 7.19 -11.13
CA LYS A 37 1.54 6.57 -12.14
C LYS A 37 3.00 6.94 -11.90
N ASN A 38 3.29 8.19 -11.59
CA ASN A 38 4.65 8.63 -11.32
C ASN A 38 5.21 8.08 -10.00
N LEU A 39 4.38 8.00 -8.95
CA LEU A 39 4.77 7.39 -7.68
C LEU A 39 5.03 5.88 -7.81
N SER A 40 4.17 5.14 -8.52
CA SER A 40 4.35 3.70 -8.75
C SER A 40 5.59 3.40 -9.59
N LYS A 41 5.86 4.18 -10.64
CA LYS A 41 7.12 4.06 -11.42
C LYS A 41 8.35 4.29 -10.56
N LYS A 42 8.34 5.33 -9.73
CA LYS A 42 9.46 5.61 -8.83
C LYS A 42 9.68 4.47 -7.82
N LEU A 43 8.58 3.99 -7.22
CA LEU A 43 8.63 2.88 -6.27
C LEU A 43 9.21 1.61 -6.91
N MET A 44 8.86 1.34 -8.17
CA MET A 44 9.42 0.26 -8.99
C MET A 44 10.92 0.43 -9.25
N GLU A 45 11.39 1.64 -9.54
CA GLU A 45 12.81 1.93 -9.81
C GLU A 45 13.67 1.85 -8.53
N ASP A 46 13.12 2.27 -7.39
CA ASP A 46 13.81 2.29 -6.10
C ASP A 46 13.88 0.89 -5.43
N PHE A 47 13.16 -0.10 -5.95
CA PHE A 47 13.12 -1.46 -5.42
C PHE A 47 14.48 -2.16 -5.53
N LYS A 48 14.81 -2.94 -4.50
CA LYS A 48 15.99 -3.81 -4.48
C LYS A 48 15.55 -5.22 -4.05
N PRO A 49 15.77 -6.24 -4.89
CA PRO A 49 15.46 -7.61 -4.52
C PRO A 49 16.16 -8.03 -3.23
N PRO A 50 15.52 -8.86 -2.39
CA PRO A 50 16.17 -9.47 -1.23
C PRO A 50 17.39 -10.30 -1.63
N ASN A 51 18.34 -10.49 -0.71
CA ASN A 51 19.52 -11.31 -0.97
C ASN A 51 19.15 -12.72 -1.43
N GLY A 52 19.77 -13.20 -2.50
CA GLY A 52 19.49 -14.52 -3.09
C GLY A 52 18.27 -14.57 -4.02
N TRP A 53 17.59 -13.44 -4.24
CA TRP A 53 16.49 -13.31 -5.19
C TRP A 53 16.91 -12.43 -6.37
N PHE A 54 16.60 -12.87 -7.59
CA PHE A 54 16.85 -12.16 -8.83
C PHE A 54 15.54 -11.64 -9.40
N GLU A 55 15.52 -10.38 -9.82
CA GLU A 55 14.36 -9.78 -10.48
C GLU A 55 14.26 -10.25 -11.94
N VAL A 56 13.16 -10.92 -12.27
CA VAL A 56 12.87 -11.45 -13.61
C VAL A 56 12.02 -10.47 -14.41
N GLU A 57 10.99 -9.91 -13.78
CA GLU A 57 10.08 -8.95 -14.39
C GLU A 57 9.62 -7.94 -13.34
N LYS A 58 9.36 -6.71 -13.76
CA LYS A 58 8.75 -5.68 -12.92
C LYS A 58 7.82 -4.79 -13.70
N TYR A 59 6.78 -4.31 -13.04
CA TYR A 59 5.83 -3.35 -13.61
C TYR A 59 5.12 -2.55 -12.50
N PRO A 60 4.71 -1.30 -12.79
CA PRO A 60 3.93 -0.51 -11.84
C PRO A 60 2.46 -0.97 -11.84
N VAL A 61 1.84 -0.94 -10.67
CA VAL A 61 0.38 -1.05 -10.52
C VAL A 61 -0.13 0.25 -9.95
N SER A 62 -1.00 0.93 -10.69
CA SER A 62 -1.56 2.20 -10.25
C SER A 62 -2.99 2.37 -10.70
N SER A 63 -3.75 3.07 -9.85
CA SER A 63 -5.10 3.53 -10.11
C SER A 63 -5.33 4.77 -9.26
N ARG A 64 -6.53 5.33 -9.28
CA ARG A 64 -6.87 6.46 -8.44
C ARG A 64 -6.63 6.12 -6.96
N PHE A 65 -5.71 6.84 -6.33
CA PHE A 65 -5.19 6.62 -4.97
C PHE A 65 -4.41 5.32 -4.73
N VAL A 66 -4.13 4.50 -5.74
CA VAL A 66 -3.35 3.26 -5.62
C VAL A 66 -2.03 3.44 -6.35
N PHE A 67 -0.92 3.18 -5.66
CA PHE A 67 0.41 3.16 -6.27
C PHE A 67 1.30 2.13 -5.57
N SER A 68 1.60 1.05 -6.29
CA SER A 68 2.49 -0.04 -5.89
C SER A 68 3.34 -0.46 -7.10
N SER A 69 4.33 -1.30 -6.87
CA SER A 69 5.03 -1.98 -7.97
C SER A 69 5.11 -3.47 -7.70
N ILE A 70 5.07 -4.25 -8.77
CA ILE A 70 5.13 -5.70 -8.72
C ILE A 70 6.46 -6.14 -9.29
N HIS A 71 7.07 -7.11 -8.62
CA HIS A 71 8.35 -7.68 -9.00
C HIS A 71 8.22 -9.20 -8.98
N ILE A 72 8.38 -9.83 -10.13
CA ILE A 72 8.48 -11.29 -10.23
C ILE A 72 9.94 -11.64 -9.94
N LEU A 73 10.15 -12.32 -8.82
CA LEU A 73 11.47 -12.68 -8.33
C LEU A 73 11.70 -14.18 -8.54
N TYR A 74 12.95 -14.57 -8.77
CA TYR A 74 13.38 -15.96 -8.86
C TYR A 74 14.51 -16.22 -7.88
N ASN A 75 14.42 -17.34 -7.15
CA ASN A 75 15.47 -17.80 -6.25
C ASN A 75 16.10 -19.08 -6.81
N GLU A 76 17.37 -19.02 -7.19
CA GLU A 76 18.08 -20.15 -7.79
C GLU A 76 18.22 -21.35 -6.83
N ASN A 77 18.45 -21.11 -5.54
CA ASN A 77 18.64 -22.17 -4.56
C ASN A 77 17.35 -22.94 -4.27
N LEU A 78 16.22 -22.22 -4.29
CA LEU A 78 14.89 -22.81 -4.09
C LEU A 78 14.25 -23.29 -5.40
N ASN A 79 14.81 -22.87 -6.55
CA ASN A 79 14.21 -23.04 -7.87
C ASN A 79 12.74 -22.58 -7.88
N GLU A 80 12.47 -21.41 -7.30
CA GLU A 80 11.12 -20.90 -7.03
C GLU A 80 10.95 -19.48 -7.58
N PHE A 81 9.79 -19.21 -8.18
CA PHE A 81 9.33 -17.87 -8.51
C PHE A 81 8.44 -17.33 -7.38
N SER A 82 8.56 -16.04 -7.08
CA SER A 82 7.69 -15.33 -6.13
C SER A 82 7.14 -14.05 -6.74
N TYR A 83 5.89 -13.76 -6.41
CA TYR A 83 5.22 -12.52 -6.74
C TYR A 83 5.44 -11.52 -5.59
N PHE A 84 6.28 -10.51 -5.79
CA PHE A 84 6.61 -9.56 -4.74
C PHE A 84 5.88 -8.24 -4.94
N VAL A 85 4.99 -7.92 -4.00
CA VAL A 85 4.33 -6.62 -3.89
C VAL A 85 5.25 -5.66 -3.15
N ASN A 86 5.63 -4.59 -3.84
CA ASN A 86 6.34 -3.46 -3.26
C ASN A 86 5.37 -2.28 -3.09
N GLU A 87 5.10 -1.93 -1.84
CA GLU A 87 4.26 -0.80 -1.45
C GLU A 87 5.14 0.32 -0.85
N PRO A 88 4.63 1.57 -0.81
CA PRO A 88 5.31 2.67 -0.12
C PRO A 88 5.65 2.31 1.34
N PRO A 89 6.92 2.29 1.74
CA PRO A 89 7.32 1.77 3.05
C PRO A 89 6.95 2.72 4.18
N LEU A 90 6.30 2.20 5.23
CA LEU A 90 6.04 2.96 6.44
C LEU A 90 7.18 2.78 7.44
N SER A 91 7.62 3.88 8.06
CA SER A 91 8.41 3.77 9.29
C SER A 91 7.54 3.24 10.43
N GLU A 92 8.14 2.76 11.51
CA GLU A 92 7.41 2.36 12.72
C GLU A 92 6.50 3.47 13.27
N GLU A 93 6.93 4.73 13.16
CA GLU A 93 6.13 5.89 13.55
C GLU A 93 4.93 6.09 12.61
N ASP A 94 5.17 6.04 11.29
CA ASP A 94 4.13 6.20 10.28
C ASP A 94 3.10 5.05 10.36
N LEU A 95 3.56 3.81 10.65
CA LEU A 95 2.69 2.66 10.85
C LEU A 95 1.78 2.83 12.07
N ARG A 96 2.35 3.27 13.21
CA ARG A 96 1.55 3.61 14.40
C ARG A 96 0.53 4.70 14.11
N LEU A 97 0.94 5.75 13.39
CA LEU A 97 0.06 6.84 13.00
C LEU A 97 -1.11 6.36 12.13
N VAL A 98 -0.84 5.53 11.11
CA VAL A 98 -1.88 4.95 10.26
C VAL A 98 -2.87 4.13 11.09
N LYS A 99 -2.38 3.26 11.98
CA LYS A 99 -3.24 2.45 12.86
C LYS A 99 -4.14 3.32 13.75
N GLU A 100 -3.59 4.36 14.36
CA GLU A 100 -4.36 5.29 15.21
C GLU A 100 -5.41 6.08 14.42
N ILE A 101 -5.07 6.54 13.20
CA ILE A 101 -6.01 7.25 12.34
C ILE A 101 -7.15 6.31 11.92
N VAL A 102 -6.85 5.09 11.47
CA VAL A 102 -7.87 4.10 11.07
C VAL A 102 -8.82 3.79 12.24
N LYS A 103 -8.27 3.54 13.43
CA LYS A 103 -9.08 3.32 14.63
C LYS A 103 -9.99 4.50 14.95
N LYS A 104 -9.49 5.73 14.84
CA LYS A 104 -10.33 6.93 15.04
C LYS A 104 -11.44 7.05 13.98
N LEU A 105 -11.17 6.66 12.75
CA LEU A 105 -12.13 6.73 11.65
C LEU A 105 -13.32 5.77 11.84
N GLU A 106 -13.15 4.65 12.54
CA GLU A 106 -14.26 3.74 12.90
C GLU A 106 -15.36 4.44 13.72
N PHE A 107 -14.98 5.43 14.53
CA PHE A 107 -15.91 6.23 15.34
C PHE A 107 -16.50 7.42 14.59
N TYR A 108 -16.09 7.67 13.34
CA TYR A 108 -16.65 8.74 12.53
C TYR A 108 -17.81 8.22 11.66
N PRO A 109 -19.07 8.47 12.03
CA PRO A 109 -20.20 8.04 11.21
C PRO A 109 -20.09 8.61 9.80
N ILE A 110 -20.51 7.82 8.82
CA ILE A 110 -20.65 8.28 7.44
C ILE A 110 -21.85 9.22 7.42
N SER A 111 -21.63 10.49 7.09
CA SER A 111 -22.74 11.44 6.95
C SER A 111 -23.42 11.29 5.57
N PRO A 112 -24.71 11.64 5.43
CA PRO A 112 -25.41 11.55 4.15
C PRO A 112 -24.73 12.29 2.99
N GLN A 113 -23.97 13.36 3.29
CA GLN A 113 -23.22 14.14 2.31
C GLN A 113 -21.95 13.43 1.81
N GLU A 114 -21.49 12.37 2.48
CA GLU A 114 -20.29 11.60 2.13
C GLU A 114 -20.59 10.42 1.18
N ILE A 115 -21.88 10.15 0.91
CA ILE A 115 -22.33 9.00 0.12
C ILE A 115 -21.83 9.06 -1.34
N GLY A 116 -21.61 10.26 -1.89
CA GLY A 116 -21.15 10.47 -3.28
C GLY A 116 -19.63 10.63 -3.46
N ASP A 117 -18.88 11.05 -2.43
CA ASP A 117 -17.42 11.21 -2.48
C ASP A 117 -16.75 10.67 -1.21
N LYS A 118 -16.75 9.35 -1.08
CA LYS A 118 -16.12 8.63 0.05
C LYS A 118 -14.65 9.01 0.24
N PHE A 119 -13.91 9.25 -0.84
CA PHE A 119 -12.49 9.58 -0.78
C PHE A 119 -12.24 11.00 -0.28
N GLY A 120 -12.96 12.00 -0.79
CA GLY A 120 -12.84 13.37 -0.31
C GLY A 120 -13.30 13.52 1.15
N ALA A 121 -14.36 12.81 1.52
CA ALA A 121 -14.84 12.70 2.91
C ALA A 121 -13.77 12.13 3.85
N LEU A 122 -13.22 10.95 3.51
CA LEU A 122 -12.14 10.32 4.25
C LEU A 122 -10.93 11.25 4.38
N ARG A 123 -10.51 11.90 3.29
CA ARG A 123 -9.38 12.83 3.28
C ARG A 123 -9.60 14.00 4.25
N LYS A 124 -10.79 14.60 4.28
CA LYS A 124 -11.13 15.67 5.22
C LYS A 124 -11.03 15.20 6.67
N LYS A 125 -11.52 13.99 6.97
CA LYS A 125 -11.41 13.36 8.29
C LYS A 125 -9.96 13.10 8.67
N VAL A 126 -9.15 12.53 7.76
CA VAL A 126 -7.71 12.29 7.97
C VAL A 126 -6.97 13.60 8.25
N ASN A 127 -7.21 14.65 7.46
CA ASN A 127 -6.56 15.95 7.66
C ASN A 127 -6.90 16.54 9.03
N ARG A 128 -8.17 16.47 9.46
CA ARG A 128 -8.58 16.92 10.79
C ARG A 128 -7.84 16.17 11.90
N ILE A 129 -7.72 14.84 11.79
CA ILE A 129 -7.01 14.03 12.79
C ILE A 129 -5.52 14.38 12.83
N LEU A 130 -4.89 14.60 11.66
CA LEU A 130 -3.49 15.04 11.59
C LEU A 130 -3.30 16.42 12.24
N ASP A 131 -4.22 17.35 12.00
CA ASP A 131 -4.22 18.69 12.59
C ASP A 131 -4.39 18.62 14.12
N ASP A 132 -5.31 17.78 14.62
CA ASP A 132 -5.54 17.57 16.06
C ASP A 132 -4.28 17.05 16.76
N PHE A 133 -3.53 16.16 16.10
CA PHE A 133 -2.24 15.67 16.59
C PHE A 133 -1.07 16.63 16.33
N ARG A 134 -1.30 17.75 15.66
CA ARG A 134 -0.28 18.72 15.23
C ARG A 134 0.82 18.08 14.37
N ILE A 135 0.47 17.04 13.61
CA ILE A 135 1.37 16.32 12.73
C ILE A 135 1.29 16.96 11.34
N LYS A 136 2.42 17.50 10.87
CA LYS A 136 2.55 18.03 9.50
C LYS A 136 3.19 16.97 8.60
N LYS A 137 2.44 16.51 7.59
CA LYS A 137 2.94 15.69 6.49
C LYS A 137 2.67 16.42 5.19
N GLU A 138 3.65 16.44 4.28
CA GLU A 138 3.55 17.11 2.98
C GLU A 138 4.10 16.20 1.87
N GLY A 139 3.69 16.45 0.63
CA GLY A 139 4.19 15.74 -0.55
C GLY A 139 4.08 14.22 -0.44
N ALA A 140 5.17 13.53 -0.76
CA ALA A 140 5.21 12.06 -0.81
C ALA A 140 4.86 11.40 0.53
N ASP A 141 5.28 11.97 1.67
CA ASP A 141 4.99 11.38 2.98
C ASP A 141 3.51 11.45 3.34
N TYR A 142 2.83 12.55 2.99
CA TYR A 142 1.38 12.64 3.16
C TYR A 142 0.65 11.61 2.28
N TYR A 143 1.02 11.51 1.01
CA TYR A 143 0.38 10.58 0.07
C TYR A 143 0.61 9.12 0.43
N LYS A 144 1.79 8.79 0.97
CA LYS A 144 2.11 7.49 1.54
C LYS A 144 1.20 7.12 2.70
N ILE A 145 1.02 8.01 3.68
CA ILE A 145 0.08 7.79 4.80
C ILE A 145 -1.35 7.64 4.29
N LEU A 146 -1.78 8.52 3.39
CA LEU A 146 -3.12 8.51 2.83
C LEU A 146 -3.41 7.23 2.03
N TYR A 147 -2.45 6.74 1.24
CA TYR A 147 -2.54 5.45 0.55
C TYR A 147 -2.87 4.31 1.51
N HIS A 148 -2.09 4.16 2.58
CA HIS A 148 -2.30 3.08 3.55
C HIS A 148 -3.62 3.20 4.32
N ILE A 149 -4.11 4.42 4.58
CA ILE A 149 -5.43 4.65 5.19
C ILE A 149 -6.55 4.29 4.21
N ILE A 150 -6.49 4.78 2.96
CA ILE A 150 -7.49 4.48 1.93
C ILE A 150 -7.56 2.97 1.68
N LYS A 151 -6.39 2.32 1.61
CA LYS A 151 -6.26 0.88 1.42
C LYS A 151 -7.04 0.10 2.48
N ARG A 152 -6.83 0.44 3.76
CA ARG A 152 -7.44 -0.23 4.92
C ARG A 152 -8.93 0.07 5.13
N THR A 153 -9.43 1.20 4.61
CA THR A 153 -10.80 1.66 4.89
C THR A 153 -11.74 1.45 3.70
N ILE A 154 -11.37 1.98 2.54
CA ILE A 154 -12.24 2.02 1.36
C ILE A 154 -11.98 0.82 0.45
N LEU A 155 -10.71 0.48 0.21
CA LEU A 155 -10.33 -0.55 -0.76
C LEU A 155 -10.34 -1.95 -0.12
N TYR A 156 -9.37 -2.79 -0.47
CA TYR A 156 -9.32 -4.22 -0.17
C TYR A 156 -8.16 -4.57 0.76
N ASP A 157 -7.77 -3.65 1.64
CA ASP A 157 -6.66 -3.80 2.60
C ASP A 157 -5.40 -4.41 1.95
N ARG A 158 -4.79 -5.43 2.56
CA ARG A 158 -3.53 -6.07 2.12
C ARG A 158 -3.57 -6.59 0.68
N ILE A 159 -4.73 -6.99 0.16
CA ILE A 159 -4.86 -7.52 -1.21
C ILE A 159 -5.08 -6.42 -2.25
N THR A 160 -5.17 -5.15 -1.86
CA THR A 160 -5.42 -4.03 -2.79
C THR A 160 -4.46 -4.04 -3.99
N PRO A 161 -3.12 -4.19 -3.84
CA PRO A 161 -2.24 -4.26 -5.01
C PRO A 161 -2.59 -5.40 -5.98
N LEU A 162 -2.99 -6.56 -5.45
CA LEU A 162 -3.38 -7.74 -6.24
C LEU A 162 -4.69 -7.49 -7.00
N MET A 163 -5.67 -6.88 -6.34
CA MET A 163 -6.98 -6.56 -6.92
C MET A 163 -6.90 -5.54 -8.06
N PHE A 164 -5.85 -4.72 -8.10
CA PHE A 164 -5.64 -3.71 -9.13
C PHE A 164 -4.61 -4.14 -10.19
N ASP A 165 -4.05 -5.34 -10.09
CA ASP A 165 -3.13 -5.88 -11.08
C ASP A 165 -3.88 -6.68 -12.16
N PRO A 166 -3.88 -6.21 -13.43
CA PRO A 166 -4.59 -6.90 -14.52
C PRO A 166 -3.98 -8.26 -14.90
N ASN A 167 -2.77 -8.57 -14.42
CA ASN A 167 -2.11 -9.85 -14.69
C ASN A 167 -2.52 -10.96 -13.72
N ILE A 168 -3.29 -10.65 -12.68
CA ILE A 168 -3.82 -11.63 -11.74
C ILE A 168 -5.20 -12.09 -12.21
N GLU A 169 -5.39 -13.41 -12.24
CA GLU A 169 -6.68 -14.04 -12.52
C GLU A 169 -7.38 -14.44 -11.22
N ASP A 170 -6.65 -15.12 -10.32
CA ASP A 170 -7.18 -15.59 -9.04
C ASP A 170 -6.28 -15.17 -7.86
N ILE A 171 -6.91 -14.95 -6.70
CA ILE A 171 -6.26 -14.69 -5.42
C ILE A 171 -6.74 -15.74 -4.41
N SER A 172 -5.80 -16.44 -3.76
CA SER A 172 -6.09 -17.48 -2.77
C SER A 172 -5.45 -17.15 -1.42
N CYS A 173 -6.27 -17.09 -0.36
CA CYS A 173 -5.83 -16.91 1.01
C CYS A 173 -6.28 -18.12 1.84
N ASN A 174 -5.31 -18.91 2.32
CA ASN A 174 -5.58 -20.20 2.97
C ASN A 174 -5.52 -20.15 4.51
N GLY A 175 -5.38 -18.96 5.10
CA GLY A 175 -5.31 -18.78 6.55
C GLY A 175 -4.31 -17.72 7.00
N ALA A 176 -4.33 -17.40 8.29
CA ALA A 176 -3.38 -16.49 8.91
C ALA A 176 -1.98 -17.11 8.96
N GLY A 177 -0.94 -16.28 8.85
CA GLY A 177 0.46 -16.70 8.77
C GLY A 177 0.84 -17.43 7.48
N ILE A 178 -0.12 -17.73 6.61
CA ILE A 178 0.09 -18.35 5.31
C ILE A 178 0.11 -17.26 4.23
N PRO A 179 1.15 -17.21 3.39
CA PRO A 179 1.18 -16.25 2.30
C PRO A 179 0.03 -16.42 1.35
N ILE A 180 -0.46 -15.30 0.82
CA ILE A 180 -1.44 -15.28 -0.24
C ILE A 180 -0.77 -15.82 -1.51
N TYR A 181 -1.50 -16.64 -2.24
CA TYR A 181 -1.12 -17.15 -3.55
C TYR A 181 -1.94 -16.44 -4.62
N VAL A 182 -1.32 -16.25 -5.78
CA VAL A 182 -2.01 -15.68 -6.94
C VAL A 182 -1.82 -16.57 -8.15
N PHE A 183 -2.83 -16.63 -9.02
CA PHE A 183 -2.69 -17.18 -10.37
C PHE A 183 -2.37 -16.02 -11.32
N HIS A 184 -1.10 -15.90 -11.72
CA HIS A 184 -0.62 -14.89 -12.64
C HIS A 184 -0.69 -15.40 -14.09
N ARG A 185 -1.28 -14.63 -15.01
CA ARG A 185 -1.49 -15.02 -16.43
C ARG A 185 -0.28 -15.66 -17.11
N LYS A 186 0.91 -15.10 -16.87
CA LYS A 186 2.20 -15.55 -17.45
C LYS A 186 2.95 -16.58 -16.59
N TYR A 187 2.86 -16.49 -15.27
CA TYR A 187 3.74 -17.22 -14.34
C TYR A 187 2.99 -18.28 -13.54
N THR A 188 1.68 -18.43 -13.77
CA THR A 188 0.77 -19.36 -13.09
C THR A 188 0.75 -19.13 -11.58
N ASN A 189 0.75 -20.19 -10.77
CA ASN A 189 0.69 -20.09 -9.32
C ASN A 189 1.98 -19.50 -8.74
N LEU A 190 1.87 -18.36 -8.07
CA LEU A 190 2.98 -17.70 -7.39
C LEU A 190 2.66 -17.45 -5.92
N ARG A 191 3.63 -17.73 -5.05
CA ARG A 191 3.62 -17.32 -3.65
C ARG A 191 3.90 -15.82 -3.57
N THR A 192 3.09 -15.09 -2.81
CA THR A 192 3.32 -13.65 -2.57
C THR A 192 4.09 -13.36 -1.28
N ASN A 193 4.56 -12.13 -1.10
CA ASN A 193 5.02 -11.60 0.19
C ASN A 193 3.87 -11.04 1.06
N VAL A 194 2.62 -11.12 0.59
CA VAL A 194 1.44 -10.62 1.30
C VAL A 194 0.93 -11.71 2.23
N THR A 195 0.71 -11.38 3.50
CA THR A 195 0.26 -12.31 4.53
C THR A 195 -0.56 -11.54 5.56
N PHE A 196 -1.61 -12.18 6.09
CA PHE A 196 -2.30 -11.73 7.30
C PHE A 196 -1.60 -12.35 8.50
N GLU A 197 -1.23 -11.54 9.50
CA GLU A 197 -0.33 -11.99 10.56
C GLU A 197 -1.06 -12.81 11.64
N SER A 198 -2.35 -12.53 11.86
CA SER A 198 -3.17 -13.20 12.88
C SER A 198 -4.55 -13.57 12.36
N GLU A 199 -5.20 -14.52 13.03
CA GLU A 199 -6.57 -14.93 12.71
C GLU A 199 -7.55 -13.78 12.88
N GLU A 200 -7.38 -12.94 13.90
CA GLU A 200 -8.27 -11.79 14.14
C GLU A 200 -8.17 -10.75 13.02
N GLU A 201 -6.97 -10.55 12.46
CA GLU A 201 -6.79 -9.67 11.31
C GLU A 201 -7.50 -10.23 10.07
N LEU A 202 -7.34 -11.53 9.82
CA LEU A 202 -7.96 -12.20 8.68
C LEU A 202 -9.49 -12.24 8.82
N ASP A 203 -10.02 -12.57 10.00
CA ASP A 203 -11.46 -12.58 10.27
C ASP A 203 -12.08 -11.21 10.05
N SER A 204 -11.44 -10.16 10.58
CA SER A 204 -11.87 -8.78 10.39
C SER A 204 -11.88 -8.41 8.90
N PHE A 205 -10.87 -8.84 8.15
CA PHE A 205 -10.81 -8.62 6.70
C PHE A 205 -11.94 -9.33 5.96
N VAL A 206 -12.19 -10.61 6.25
CA VAL A 206 -13.23 -11.43 5.59
C VAL A 206 -14.64 -10.87 5.90
N ILE A 207 -14.90 -10.49 7.16
CA ILE A 207 -16.17 -9.83 7.54
C ILE A 207 -16.35 -8.51 6.78
N ASN A 208 -15.32 -7.67 6.73
CA ASN A 208 -15.38 -6.39 6.02
C ASN A 208 -15.58 -6.59 4.50
N LEU A 209 -14.94 -7.61 3.91
CA LEU A 209 -15.09 -7.93 2.50
C LEU A 209 -16.52 -8.39 2.19
N ALA A 210 -17.09 -9.29 3.00
CA ALA A 210 -18.48 -9.74 2.86
C ALA A 210 -19.46 -8.56 2.95
N GLN A 211 -19.26 -7.65 3.92
CA GLN A 211 -20.08 -6.45 4.08
C GLN A 211 -19.98 -5.50 2.88
N LYS A 212 -18.80 -5.35 2.28
CA LYS A 212 -18.62 -4.56 1.05
C LYS A 212 -19.43 -5.12 -0.12
N CYS A 213 -19.63 -6.44 -0.16
CA CYS A 213 -20.49 -7.12 -1.13
C CYS A 213 -21.97 -7.16 -0.71
N GLY A 214 -22.37 -6.47 0.37
CA GLY A 214 -23.75 -6.47 0.88
C GLY A 214 -24.18 -7.78 1.51
N LYS A 215 -23.22 -8.62 1.93
CA LYS A 215 -23.45 -9.90 2.61
C LYS A 215 -23.07 -9.80 4.08
N HIS A 216 -23.67 -10.67 4.88
CA HIS A 216 -23.29 -10.86 6.27
C HIS A 216 -22.68 -12.25 6.42
N LEU A 217 -21.53 -12.30 7.08
CA LEU A 217 -20.86 -13.53 7.48
C LEU A 217 -21.04 -13.70 8.99
N SER A 218 -21.34 -14.92 9.44
CA SER A 218 -21.45 -15.21 10.87
C SER A 218 -20.93 -16.60 11.18
N ILE A 219 -20.75 -16.91 12.45
CA ILE A 219 -20.38 -18.27 12.89
C ILE A 219 -21.45 -19.29 12.46
N ALA A 220 -22.73 -18.88 12.44
CA ALA A 220 -23.83 -19.73 12.01
C ALA A 220 -23.89 -19.93 10.48
N GLU A 221 -23.44 -18.94 9.71
CA GLU A 221 -23.37 -18.95 8.25
C GLU A 221 -21.95 -18.56 7.80
N PRO A 222 -20.97 -19.49 7.88
CA PRO A 222 -19.56 -19.19 7.66
C PRO A 222 -19.15 -19.23 6.18
N MET A 223 -20.09 -19.50 5.26
CA MET A 223 -19.83 -19.57 3.82
C MET A 223 -20.63 -18.49 3.09
N VAL A 224 -19.94 -17.69 2.28
CA VAL A 224 -20.54 -16.60 1.49
C VAL A 224 -19.98 -16.66 0.07
N ASP A 225 -20.88 -16.55 -0.91
CA ASP A 225 -20.57 -16.31 -2.31
C ASP A 225 -21.15 -14.94 -2.73
N ALA A 226 -20.34 -14.10 -3.38
CA ALA A 226 -20.67 -12.71 -3.68
C ALA A 226 -19.88 -12.15 -4.88
N THR A 227 -20.37 -11.05 -5.45
CA THR A 227 -19.77 -10.33 -6.59
C THR A 227 -19.71 -8.84 -6.31
#